data_AF-A0A183CR30-F1
#
_entry.id   AF-A0A183CR30-F1
#
_cell.length_a   1.000
_cell.length_b   1.000
_cell.length_c   1.000
_cell.angle_alpha   90.00
_cell.angle_beta   90.00
_cell.angle_gamma   90.00
#
_symmetry.space_group_name_H-M   'P 1'
#
loop_
_entity.id
_entity.type
_entity.pdbx_description
1 polymer ?
#
loop_
_entity_poly.entity_id
_entity_poly.type
_entity_poly.pdbx_seq_one_letter_code
_entity_poly.pdbx_strand_id
1 'polypeptide(L)'
;MTELATKNSITLKGSAQMVQQFFHYGIHSILYQRGIYPSDNFTREKKYGMTLLVNKDPKLEKFLQPLLEHVEVCYGNNQSKT
;
A
#
# COMPACT_ATOMS: atom_id res chain seq x y z
N MET A 1 21.50 26.92 14.23
CA MET A 1 21.31 25.62 13.56
C MET A 1 19.87 25.20 13.81
N THR A 2 19.07 25.12 12.77
CA THR A 2 17.62 24.90 12.89
C THR A 2 17.36 23.41 13.11
N GLU A 3 16.95 23.04 14.32
CA GLU A 3 16.65 21.65 14.69
C GLU A 3 15.39 21.21 13.93
N LEU A 4 15.57 20.38 12.90
CA LEU A 4 14.46 19.74 12.20
C LEU A 4 13.83 18.74 13.17
N ALA A 5 12.78 19.18 13.87
CA ALA A 5 12.00 18.35 14.80
C ALA A 5 11.56 17.07 14.07
N THR A 6 12.28 15.97 14.32
CA THR A 6 11.94 14.65 13.83
C THR A 6 10.67 14.24 14.57
N LYS A 7 9.55 14.12 13.84
CA LYS A 7 8.30 13.58 14.40
C LYS A 7 8.51 12.11 14.75
N ASN A 8 9.09 11.86 15.92
CA ASN A 8 9.31 10.53 16.51
C ASN A 8 8.03 9.95 17.12
N SER A 9 6.88 10.22 16.50
CA SER A 9 5.59 9.71 16.96
C SER A 9 4.91 8.93 15.85
N ILE A 10 4.65 7.66 16.14
CA ILE A 10 3.84 6.79 15.28
C ILE A 10 2.40 7.28 15.41
N THR A 11 1.84 7.82 14.33
CA THR A 11 0.44 8.25 14.29
C THR A 11 -0.42 7.10 13.80
N LEU A 12 -1.65 6.99 14.32
CA LEU A 12 -2.60 5.97 13.86
C LEU A 12 -2.84 6.04 12.35
N LYS A 13 -2.96 7.27 11.82
CA LYS A 13 -3.07 7.52 10.38
C LYS A 13 -1.85 7.02 9.61
N GLY A 14 -0.64 7.31 10.07
CA GLY A 14 0.59 6.82 9.46
C GLY A 14 0.69 5.30 9.47
N SER A 15 0.28 4.66 10.57
CA SER A 15 0.21 3.19 10.66
C SER A 15 -0.82 2.60 9.68
N ALA A 16 -2.02 3.18 9.60
CA ALA A 16 -3.05 2.75 8.65
C ALA A 16 -2.57 2.86 7.20
N GLN A 17 -1.86 3.94 6.86
CA GLN A 17 -1.26 4.14 5.53
C GLN A 17 -0.15 3.11 5.24
N MET A 18 0.71 2.80 6.21
CA MET A 18 1.72 1.74 6.03
C MET A 18 1.08 0.37 5.78
N VAL A 19 0.01 0.04 6.51
CA VAL A 19 -0.74 -1.22 6.32
C VAL A 19 -1.41 -1.26 4.94
N GLN A 20 -2.04 -0.18 4.50
CA GLN A 20 -2.61 -0.06 3.16
C GLN A 20 -1.55 -0.30 2.07
N GLN A 21 -0.38 0.34 2.19
CA GLN A 21 0.73 0.15 1.25
C GLN A 21 1.22 -1.31 1.24
N PHE A 22 1.31 -1.95 2.40
CA PHE A 22 1.66 -3.36 2.50
C PHE A 22 0.69 -4.24 1.70
N PHE A 23 -0.62 -4.04 1.85
CA PHE A 23 -1.61 -4.79 1.06
C PHE A 23 -1.52 -4.49 -0.42
N HIS A 24 -1.29 -3.24 -0.81
CA HIS A 24 -1.10 -2.86 -2.21
C HIS A 24 0.03 -3.68 -2.85
N TYR A 25 1.23 -3.67 -2.27
CA TYR A 25 2.36 -4.40 -2.84
C TYR A 25 2.25 -5.93 -2.66
N GLY A 26 1.63 -6.38 -1.58
CA GLY A 26 1.41 -7.81 -1.30
C GLY A 26 0.49 -8.46 -2.34
N ILE A 27 -0.61 -7.80 -2.68
CA ILE A 27 -1.55 -8.29 -3.71
C ILE A 27 -0.85 -8.37 -5.06
N HIS A 28 -0.13 -7.31 -5.48
CA HIS A 28 0.59 -7.33 -6.75
C HIS A 28 1.65 -8.45 -6.81
N SER A 29 2.34 -8.70 -5.68
CA SER A 29 3.29 -9.80 -5.58
C SER A 29 2.62 -11.17 -5.74
N ILE A 30 1.44 -11.38 -5.15
CA ILE A 30 0.67 -12.63 -5.31
C ILE A 30 0.22 -12.81 -6.76
N LEU A 31 -0.31 -11.77 -7.38
CA LEU A 31 -0.77 -11.80 -8.78
C LEU A 31 0.36 -12.19 -9.73
N TYR A 32 1.56 -11.67 -9.48
CA TYR A 32 2.76 -12.01 -10.24
C TYR A 32 3.22 -13.45 -9.99
N GLN A 33 3.43 -13.84 -8.73
CA GLN A 33 3.97 -15.16 -8.38
C GLN A 33 3.05 -16.32 -8.77
N ARG A 34 1.73 -16.09 -8.80
CA ARG A 34 0.74 -17.07 -9.23
C ARG A 34 0.46 -17.04 -10.74
N GLY A 35 1.05 -16.10 -11.49
CA GLY A 35 0.87 -15.99 -12.94
C GLY A 35 -0.56 -15.66 -13.37
N ILE A 36 -1.33 -14.96 -12.54
CA ILE A 36 -2.72 -14.57 -12.85
C ILE A 36 -2.74 -13.51 -13.96
N TYR A 37 -1.72 -12.65 -13.99
CA TYR A 37 -1.49 -11.67 -15.05
C TYR A 37 -0.15 -11.94 -15.75
N PRO A 38 -0.03 -11.59 -17.05
CA PRO A 38 1.23 -11.71 -17.79
C PRO A 38 2.36 -10.93 -17.12
N SER A 39 3.56 -11.50 -17.12
CA SER A 39 4.76 -10.90 -16.53
C SER A 39 5.08 -9.51 -17.12
N ASP A 40 4.79 -9.29 -18.40
CA ASP A 40 5.06 -8.03 -19.11
C ASP A 40 4.18 -6.86 -18.62
N ASN A 41 3.05 -7.16 -17.96
CA ASN A 41 2.17 -6.15 -17.41
C ASN A 41 2.69 -5.58 -16.08
N PHE A 42 3.79 -6.12 -15.54
CA PHE A 42 4.36 -5.67 -14.28
C PHE A 42 5.58 -4.77 -14.49
N THR A 43 5.69 -3.77 -13.63
CA THR A 43 6.89 -2.94 -13.49
C THR A 43 7.58 -3.10 -12.16
N ARG A 44 8.90 -2.92 -12.21
CA ARG A 44 9.79 -2.93 -11.07
C ARG A 44 9.80 -1.57 -10.40
N GLU A 45 9.42 -1.52 -9.13
CA GLU A 45 9.53 -0.36 -8.27
C GLU A 45 10.47 -0.63 -7.10
N LYS A 46 11.38 0.31 -6.81
CA LYS A 46 12.23 0.21 -5.61
C LYS A 46 11.52 0.83 -4.43
N LYS A 47 11.12 0.01 -3.45
CA LYS A 47 10.44 0.42 -2.23
C LYS A 47 10.92 -0.43 -1.06
N TYR A 48 11.01 0.17 0.13
CA TYR A 48 11.43 -0.52 1.37
C TYR A 48 12.77 -1.25 1.23
N GLY A 49 13.70 -0.73 0.42
CA GLY A 49 15.00 -1.35 0.16
C GLY A 49 14.96 -2.57 -0.77
N MET A 50 13.81 -2.91 -1.36
CA MET A 50 13.63 -4.06 -2.25
C MET A 50 13.04 -3.64 -3.61
N THR A 51 13.17 -4.52 -4.60
CA THR A 51 12.50 -4.34 -5.90
C THR A 51 11.19 -5.11 -5.88
N LEU A 52 10.08 -4.40 -5.94
CA LEU A 52 8.72 -4.94 -5.96
C LEU A 52 8.15 -4.87 -7.37
N LEU A 53 7.18 -5.73 -7.67
CA LEU A 53 6.50 -5.78 -8.95
C LEU A 53 5.07 -5.27 -8.79
N VAL A 54 4.70 -4.28 -9.59
CA VAL A 54 3.36 -3.65 -9.59
C VAL A 54 2.78 -3.76 -10.99
N ASN A 55 1.51 -4.12 -11.10
CA ASN A 55 0.83 -4.30 -12.37
C ASN A 55 0.37 -2.94 -12.91
N LYS A 56 0.44 -2.75 -14.23
CA LYS A 56 0.09 -1.50 -14.92
C LYS A 56 -1.32 -1.48 -15.51
N ASP A 57 -2.11 -2.54 -15.34
CA ASP A 57 -3.46 -2.61 -15.89
C ASP A 57 -4.40 -1.66 -15.12
N PRO A 58 -4.94 -0.61 -15.77
CA PRO A 58 -5.83 0.34 -15.11
C PRO A 58 -7.13 -0.31 -14.64
N LYS A 59 -7.53 -1.47 -15.19
CA LYS A 59 -8.71 -2.20 -14.69
C LYS A 59 -8.47 -2.81 -13.32
N LEU A 60 -7.29 -3.37 -13.10
CA LEU A 60 -6.90 -3.95 -11.82
C LEU A 60 -6.75 -2.84 -10.77
N GLU A 61 -6.13 -1.73 -11.13
CA GLU A 61 -5.99 -0.58 -10.23
C GLU A 61 -7.36 -0.06 -9.75
N LYS A 62 -8.30 0.14 -10.67
CA LYS A 62 -9.69 0.53 -10.34
C LYS A 62 -10.41 -0.48 -9.45
N PHE A 63 -10.11 -1.76 -9.60
CA PHE A 63 -10.70 -2.80 -8.76
C PHE A 63 -10.12 -2.79 -7.34
N LEU A 64 -8.80 -2.59 -7.21
CA LEU A 64 -8.12 -2.60 -5.92
C LEU A 64 -8.31 -1.31 -5.12
N GLN A 65 -8.49 -0.17 -5.80
CA GLN A 65 -8.65 1.14 -5.17
C GLN A 65 -9.69 1.17 -4.02
N PRO A 66 -10.97 0.77 -4.22
CA PRO A 66 -11.96 0.81 -3.15
C PRO A 66 -11.62 -0.12 -1.98
N LEU A 67 -10.95 -1.25 -2.24
CA LEU A 67 -10.51 -2.18 -1.19
C LEU A 67 -9.40 -1.56 -0.33
N LEU A 68 -8.43 -0.90 -0.98
CA LEU A 68 -7.32 -0.24 -0.28
C LEU A 68 -7.79 1.01 0.48
N GLU A 69 -8.75 1.77 -0.06
CA GLU A 69 -9.38 2.88 0.65
C GLU A 69 -10.12 2.37 1.90
N HIS A 70 -10.86 1.27 1.78
CA HIS A 70 -11.55 0.66 2.92
C HIS A 70 -10.58 0.22 4.02
N VAL A 71 -9.40 -0.29 3.67
CA VAL A 71 -8.36 -0.64 4.66
C VAL A 71 -7.93 0.59 5.45
N GLU A 72 -7.61 1.71 4.81
CA GLU A 72 -7.22 2.94 5.51
C GLU A 72 -8.33 3.45 6.44
N VAL A 73 -9.59 3.40 5.97
CA VAL A 73 -10.79 3.77 6.72
C VAL A 73 -11.01 2.84 7.92
N CYS A 74 -10.91 1.52 7.76
CA CYS A 74 -11.09 0.55 8.84
C CYS A 74 -10.09 0.75 9.97
N TYR A 75 -8.82 1.03 9.66
CA TYR A 75 -7.80 1.25 10.67
C TYR A 75 -7.79 2.69 11.22
N GLY A 76 -8.28 3.68 10.45
CA GLY A 76 -8.38 5.08 10.85
C GLY A 76 -9.64 5.43 11.66
N ASN A 77 -10.76 4.76 11.44
CA ASN A 77 -12.07 5.09 12.03
C ASN A 77 -12.39 4.39 13.35
N ASN A 78 -11.46 3.64 13.95
CA ASN A 78 -11.64 3.09 15.31
C ASN A 78 -11.65 4.17 16.42
N GLN A 79 -11.94 5.44 16.10
CA GLN A 79 -12.00 6.58 17.03
C GLN A 79 -13.42 7.17 17.20
N SER A 80 -14.48 6.51 16.71
CA SER A 80 -15.85 7.00 16.94
C SER A 80 -16.87 5.87 17.16
N LYS A 81 -16.61 5.05 18.18
CA LYS A 81 -17.67 4.35 18.91
C LYS A 81 -17.21 4.07 20.34
N THR A 82 -17.22 5.10 21.17
CA THR A 82 -17.36 4.99 22.63
C THR A 82 -18.22 6.15 23.09
#